data_AF-A0A4Y8BNF3-F1
#
_entry.id   AF-A0A4Y8BNF3-F1
#
_cell.length_a   1.000
_cell.length_b   1.000
_cell.length_c   1.000
_cell.angle_alpha   90.00
_cell.angle_beta   90.00
_cell.angle_gamma   90.00
#
_symmetry.space_group_name_H-M   'P 1'
#
loop_
_entity.id
_entity.type
_entity.pdbx_description
1 polymer ?
#
loop_
_entity_poly.entity_id
_entity_poly.type
_entity_poly.pdbx_seq_one_letter_code
_entity_poly.pdbx_strand_id
1 'polypeptide(L)'
;MSDTDGNANSTFAIGGSRSRVESNNNSVNIIGSKIIGDSALFGAFMAVNIDTSIYSYEEPQGSQPNVKGASNNSFIVRDSEISGGSIMAVRYSHNEANAGDLSNAPYEHNSVEISNSKFDGTDIFGVRICTYSASDDSFTGYEGYGQYNTVTIGENVTKTDGSILDLNNLYEGFAKDMSKAYLGNTLNPHSLVKTKNFGGFQNLNFFINDNILDDLKNGQAFISITGENSTKLHSNVNNSEFGNAKESANTNITLLCKYKRRFREF
;
A
#
# COMPACT_ATOMS: atom_id res chain seq x y z
N MET A 1 42.38 15.49 14.43
CA MET A 1 41.14 15.64 15.21
C MET A 1 40.41 16.86 14.72
N SER A 2 39.33 16.65 13.98
CA SER A 2 38.14 17.50 13.95
C SER A 2 37.02 16.59 13.46
N ASP A 3 36.41 15.92 14.43
CA ASP A 3 35.02 15.45 14.32
C ASP A 3 34.15 16.67 14.06
N THR A 4 33.37 16.65 12.98
CA THR A 4 32.03 17.25 12.85
C THR A 4 31.59 17.04 11.42
N ASP A 5 30.81 15.98 11.18
CA ASP A 5 29.61 16.00 10.35
C ASP A 5 28.90 14.64 10.51
N GLY A 6 28.43 14.43 11.75
CA GLY A 6 27.45 13.40 12.04
C GLY A 6 26.06 13.89 11.62
N ASN A 7 25.51 13.33 10.54
CA ASN A 7 24.09 12.93 10.49
C ASN A 7 23.79 12.09 9.24
N ALA A 8 24.34 10.88 9.17
CA ALA A 8 23.62 9.81 8.50
C ALA A 8 22.57 9.30 9.50
N ASN A 9 21.39 9.94 9.53
CA ASN A 9 20.24 9.36 10.23
C ASN A 9 20.00 7.97 9.62
N SER A 10 20.48 6.95 10.32
CA SER A 10 20.46 5.57 9.83
C SER A 10 19.00 5.13 9.87
N THR A 11 18.40 4.95 8.69
CA THR A 11 17.04 4.45 8.59
C THR A 11 17.04 2.93 8.70
N PHE A 12 16.18 2.38 9.56
CA PHE A 12 15.97 0.94 9.65
C PHE A 12 14.98 0.49 8.57
N ALA A 13 15.38 -0.46 7.74
CA ALA A 13 14.57 -1.02 6.66
C ALA A 13 14.66 -2.55 6.66
N ILE A 14 13.60 -3.20 6.19
CA ILE A 14 13.52 -4.65 5.99
C ILE A 14 13.21 -4.87 4.53
N GLY A 15 14.05 -5.63 3.83
CA GLY A 15 13.88 -5.95 2.41
C GLY A 15 14.05 -7.44 2.18
N GLY A 16 13.15 -8.06 1.42
CA GLY A 16 13.33 -9.44 0.97
C GLY A 16 14.39 -9.53 -0.13
N SER A 17 14.04 -9.06 -1.33
CA SER A 17 14.92 -9.05 -2.49
C SER A 17 15.15 -7.64 -3.02
N ARG A 18 16.37 -7.38 -3.51
CA ARG A 18 16.72 -6.17 -4.26
C ARG A 18 17.24 -6.60 -5.63
N SER A 19 16.58 -6.20 -6.70
CA SER A 19 16.89 -6.61 -8.07
C SER A 19 16.88 -5.42 -9.02
N ARG A 20 17.61 -5.51 -10.12
CA ARG A 20 17.68 -4.44 -11.12
C ARG A 20 16.65 -4.60 -12.24
N VAL A 21 16.18 -5.82 -12.48
CA VAL A 21 15.41 -6.19 -13.69
C VAL A 21 14.07 -6.82 -13.34
N GLU A 22 14.10 -7.85 -12.51
CA GLU A 22 12.94 -8.70 -12.22
C GLU A 22 13.04 -9.30 -10.82
N SER A 23 11.91 -9.46 -10.13
CA SER A 23 11.89 -10.21 -8.87
C SER A 23 10.52 -10.79 -8.59
N ASN A 24 10.43 -12.12 -8.53
CA ASN A 24 9.16 -12.83 -8.40
C ASN A 24 9.19 -13.82 -7.24
N ASN A 25 8.01 -14.11 -6.68
CA ASN A 25 7.80 -15.14 -5.67
C ASN A 25 8.59 -14.94 -4.37
N ASN A 26 8.88 -13.69 -3.99
CA ASN A 26 9.52 -13.39 -2.71
C ASN A 26 8.47 -13.24 -1.61
N SER A 27 8.80 -13.65 -0.39
CA SER A 27 7.93 -13.46 0.76
C SER A 27 8.73 -12.97 1.96
N VAL A 28 8.26 -11.91 2.61
CA VAL A 28 8.77 -11.44 3.89
C VAL A 28 7.66 -11.60 4.91
N ASN A 29 7.98 -12.25 6.04
CA ASN A 29 7.02 -12.56 7.10
C ASN A 29 7.56 -12.02 8.42
N ILE A 30 6.81 -11.13 9.07
CA ILE A 30 7.06 -10.66 10.44
C ILE A 30 5.97 -11.26 11.32
N ILE A 31 6.34 -12.21 12.18
CA ILE A 31 5.39 -13.00 12.98
C ILE A 31 5.80 -12.96 14.45
N GLY A 32 4.85 -12.73 15.35
CA GLY A 32 5.08 -12.80 16.79
C GLY A 32 6.15 -11.82 17.29
N SER A 33 6.34 -10.70 16.58
CA SER A 33 7.52 -9.84 16.71
C SER A 33 7.15 -8.45 17.21
N LYS A 34 8.05 -7.85 17.99
CA LYS A 34 7.94 -6.47 18.46
C LYS A 34 9.11 -5.66 17.91
N ILE A 35 8.84 -4.82 16.92
CA ILE A 35 9.80 -3.94 16.25
C ILE A 35 9.49 -2.51 16.66
N ILE A 36 10.19 -2.03 17.69
CA ILE A 36 9.93 -0.73 18.31
C ILE A 36 11.20 0.12 18.26
N GLY A 37 11.02 1.40 17.98
CA GLY A 37 12.07 2.40 17.96
C GLY A 37 11.47 3.78 17.72
N ASP A 38 12.33 4.77 17.49
CA ASP A 38 11.90 6.09 17.02
C ASP A 38 11.28 5.94 15.62
N SER A 39 9.99 6.23 15.50
CA SER A 39 9.20 6.10 14.26
C SER A 39 9.83 6.88 13.10
N ALA A 40 10.52 8.00 13.39
CA ALA A 40 11.20 8.83 12.40
C ALA A 40 12.43 8.15 11.77
N LEU A 41 12.97 7.11 12.41
CA LEU A 41 14.11 6.34 11.91
C LEU A 41 13.68 5.10 11.12
N PHE A 42 12.39 4.79 11.04
CA PHE A 42 11.92 3.67 10.23
C PHE A 42 11.75 4.08 8.77
N GLY A 43 12.46 3.36 7.90
CA GLY A 43 12.34 3.47 6.46
C GLY A 43 11.20 2.61 5.93
N ALA A 44 11.45 1.95 4.80
CA ALA A 44 10.45 1.11 4.15
C ALA A 44 10.71 -0.38 4.41
N PHE A 45 9.63 -1.12 4.66
CA PHE A 45 9.60 -2.56 4.79
C PHE A 45 8.96 -3.16 3.54
N MET A 46 9.71 -4.00 2.83
CA MET A 46 9.27 -4.49 1.53
C MET A 46 9.67 -5.91 1.20
N ALA A 47 8.83 -6.60 0.41
CA ALA A 47 9.20 -7.91 -0.10
C ALA A 47 10.23 -7.77 -1.24
N VAL A 48 10.07 -6.74 -2.09
CA VAL A 48 10.96 -6.47 -3.22
C VAL A 48 11.25 -4.99 -3.37
N ASN A 49 12.51 -4.67 -3.68
CA ASN A 49 12.91 -3.41 -4.30
C ASN A 49 13.49 -3.66 -5.70
N ILE A 50 12.79 -3.23 -6.74
CA ILE A 50 13.36 -3.10 -8.08
C ILE A 50 14.10 -1.77 -8.15
N ASP A 51 15.41 -1.82 -8.28
CA ASP A 51 16.30 -0.68 -8.16
C ASP A 51 17.32 -0.64 -9.29
N THR A 52 17.11 0.26 -10.24
CA THR A 52 18.00 0.42 -11.41
C THR A 52 19.31 1.14 -11.08
N SER A 53 19.43 1.70 -9.88
CA SER A 53 20.66 2.38 -9.43
C SER A 53 21.76 1.42 -8.97
N ILE A 54 21.46 0.12 -8.86
CA ILE A 54 22.47 -0.90 -8.59
C ILE A 54 23.38 -1.03 -9.81
N TYR A 55 24.63 -0.60 -9.68
CA TYR A 55 25.67 -0.81 -10.68
C TYR A 55 26.20 -2.24 -10.59
N SER A 56 26.13 -2.99 -11.70
CA SER A 56 27.01 -4.15 -11.89
C SER A 56 28.38 -3.64 -12.37
N TYR A 57 29.45 -4.22 -11.83
CA TYR A 57 30.84 -3.89 -12.20
C TYR A 57 31.17 -4.22 -13.67
N GLU A 58 30.28 -4.96 -14.35
CA GLU A 58 30.52 -5.58 -15.65
C GLU A 58 29.77 -4.88 -16.80
N GLU A 59 28.94 -3.86 -16.55
CA GLU A 59 28.14 -3.25 -17.61
C GLU A 59 28.74 -1.96 -18.19
N PRO A 60 28.67 -1.77 -19.52
CA PRO A 60 29.07 -0.52 -20.16
C PRO A 60 28.33 0.67 -19.54
N GLN A 61 29.07 1.75 -19.26
CA GLN A 61 28.45 3.01 -18.84
C GLN A 61 27.40 3.44 -19.88
N GLY A 62 26.13 3.56 -19.47
CA GLY A 62 25.09 4.24 -20.24
C GLY A 62 23.90 3.40 -20.71
N SER A 63 23.85 2.08 -20.50
CA SER A 63 22.65 1.28 -20.78
C SER A 63 21.99 0.78 -19.50
N GLN A 64 20.76 1.23 -19.23
CA GLN A 64 19.93 0.63 -18.19
C GLN A 64 19.11 -0.53 -18.76
N PRO A 65 18.91 -1.60 -17.99
CA PRO A 65 18.15 -2.74 -18.46
C PRO A 65 16.68 -2.38 -18.54
N ASN A 66 15.98 -3.02 -19.46
CA ASN A 66 14.52 -3.00 -19.47
C ASN A 66 14.04 -3.72 -18.21
N VAL A 67 13.20 -3.04 -17.43
CA VAL A 67 12.61 -3.62 -16.24
C VAL A 67 11.53 -4.60 -16.68
N LYS A 68 11.61 -5.82 -16.18
CA LYS A 68 10.66 -6.90 -16.50
C LYS A 68 9.53 -7.02 -15.48
N GLY A 69 9.62 -6.29 -14.35
CA GLY A 69 8.56 -6.21 -13.37
C GLY A 69 8.80 -7.04 -12.11
N ALA A 70 7.74 -7.27 -11.34
CA ALA A 70 7.80 -8.04 -10.11
C ALA A 70 6.44 -8.61 -9.75
N SER A 71 6.35 -9.93 -9.65
CA SER A 71 5.07 -10.62 -9.48
C SER A 71 5.07 -11.68 -8.39
N ASN A 72 3.88 -11.94 -7.82
CA ASN A 72 3.66 -12.93 -6.76
C ASN A 72 4.51 -12.69 -5.50
N ASN A 73 4.87 -11.44 -5.19
CA ASN A 73 5.60 -11.11 -3.98
C ASN A 73 4.65 -10.79 -2.82
N SER A 74 5.00 -11.19 -1.60
CA SER A 74 4.14 -10.98 -0.42
C SER A 74 4.90 -10.36 0.74
N PHE A 75 4.29 -9.37 1.39
CA PHE A 75 4.74 -8.85 2.68
C PHE A 75 3.66 -9.11 3.73
N ILE A 76 3.99 -9.89 4.74
CA ILE A 76 3.03 -10.41 5.71
C ILE A 76 3.46 -10.03 7.12
N VAL A 77 2.55 -9.44 7.88
CA VAL A 77 2.70 -9.13 9.31
C VAL A 77 1.58 -9.81 10.09
N ARG A 78 1.94 -10.67 11.05
CA ARG A 78 0.98 -11.36 11.92
C ARG A 78 1.40 -11.29 13.37
N ASP A 79 0.43 -11.14 14.27
CA ASP A 79 0.65 -11.23 15.73
C ASP A 79 1.83 -10.34 16.21
N SER A 80 1.98 -9.14 15.64
CA SER A 80 3.18 -8.31 15.79
C SER A 80 2.88 -6.85 16.16
N GLU A 81 3.87 -6.14 16.69
CA GLU A 81 3.80 -4.70 17.00
C GLU A 81 4.96 -3.97 16.30
N ILE A 82 4.65 -2.98 15.46
CA ILE A 82 5.60 -2.24 14.64
C ILE A 82 5.40 -0.73 14.81
N SER A 83 6.43 0.00 15.25
CA SER A 83 6.33 1.43 15.63
C SER A 83 6.61 2.44 14.52
N GLY A 84 6.74 2.04 13.26
CA GLY A 84 7.01 3.00 12.19
C GLY A 84 7.21 2.39 10.80
N GLY A 85 7.49 3.28 9.85
CA GLY A 85 7.86 2.94 8.47
C GLY A 85 6.68 2.78 7.52
N SER A 86 7.00 2.49 6.26
CA SER A 86 6.03 2.18 5.21
C SER A 86 6.09 0.68 4.88
N ILE A 87 4.95 -0.01 4.78
CA ILE A 87 4.90 -1.40 4.34
C ILE A 87 4.54 -1.45 2.85
N MET A 88 5.26 -2.29 2.08
CA MET A 88 4.90 -2.54 0.69
C MET A 88 5.27 -3.91 0.17
N ALA A 89 4.53 -4.47 -0.79
CA ALA A 89 4.99 -5.71 -1.42
C ALA A 89 6.14 -5.41 -2.38
N VAL A 90 5.97 -4.40 -3.23
CA VAL A 90 7.00 -4.00 -4.20
C VAL A 90 7.23 -2.49 -4.19
N ARG A 91 8.51 -2.12 -4.20
CA ARG A 91 8.99 -0.77 -4.54
C ARG A 91 9.74 -0.80 -5.86
N TYR A 92 9.48 0.17 -6.72
CA TYR A 92 10.38 0.53 -7.80
C TYR A 92 11.12 1.83 -7.44
N SER A 93 12.42 1.88 -7.73
CA SER A 93 13.28 3.03 -7.49
C SER A 93 14.36 3.18 -8.58
N HIS A 94 14.70 4.42 -8.91
CA HIS A 94 15.83 4.73 -9.79
C HIS A 94 16.48 6.06 -9.41
N ASN A 95 17.69 6.35 -9.92
CA ASN A 95 18.22 7.71 -9.93
C ASN A 95 17.84 8.41 -11.25
N GLU A 96 17.57 9.71 -11.21
CA GLU A 96 16.96 10.46 -12.34
C GLU A 96 17.75 10.40 -13.65
N ALA A 97 19.06 10.14 -13.59
CA ALA A 97 19.92 10.02 -14.77
C ALA A 97 19.77 8.70 -15.54
N ASN A 98 19.08 7.69 -14.97
CA ASN A 98 19.11 6.31 -15.45
C ASN A 98 17.80 5.54 -15.12
N ALA A 99 16.65 6.04 -15.56
CA ALA A 99 15.41 5.27 -15.47
C ALA A 99 15.46 4.07 -16.42
N GLY A 100 15.13 2.87 -15.92
CA GLY A 100 14.86 1.72 -16.79
C GLY A 100 13.55 1.93 -17.54
N ASP A 101 13.39 1.28 -18.70
CA ASP A 101 12.11 1.28 -19.41
C ASP A 101 11.08 0.44 -18.62
N LEU A 102 9.96 1.08 -18.25
CA LEU A 102 8.84 0.50 -17.51
C LEU A 102 7.59 0.31 -18.39
N SER A 103 7.65 0.69 -19.67
CA SER A 103 6.51 0.79 -20.58
C SER A 103 5.68 -0.50 -20.71
N ASN A 104 6.27 -1.65 -20.37
CA ASN A 104 5.67 -2.98 -20.40
C ASN A 104 6.01 -3.83 -19.16
N ALA A 105 6.41 -3.23 -18.03
CA ALA A 105 6.81 -3.97 -16.84
C ALA A 105 5.58 -4.32 -15.96
N PRO A 106 5.14 -5.59 -15.88
CA PRO A 106 4.05 -5.99 -15.01
C PRO A 106 4.48 -6.05 -13.54
N TYR A 107 3.70 -5.43 -12.67
CA TYR A 107 3.80 -5.59 -11.23
C TYR A 107 2.49 -6.21 -10.72
N GLU A 108 2.42 -7.53 -10.75
CA GLU A 108 1.14 -8.24 -10.66
C GLU A 108 1.09 -9.29 -9.56
N HIS A 109 -0.11 -9.50 -9.00
CA HIS A 109 -0.36 -10.55 -8.00
C HIS A 109 0.51 -10.45 -6.75
N ASN A 110 1.01 -9.25 -6.45
CA ASN A 110 1.70 -8.97 -5.20
C ASN A 110 0.68 -8.74 -4.09
N SER A 111 1.09 -8.97 -2.85
CA SER A 111 0.20 -8.81 -1.71
C SER A 111 0.86 -8.21 -0.48
N VAL A 112 0.08 -7.43 0.25
CA VAL A 112 0.39 -7.03 1.62
C VAL A 112 -0.70 -7.58 2.53
N GLU A 113 -0.32 -8.24 3.61
CA GLU A 113 -1.26 -8.69 4.64
C GLU A 113 -0.77 -8.24 6.01
N ILE A 114 -1.64 -7.61 6.78
CA ILE A 114 -1.41 -7.32 8.20
C ILE A 114 -2.58 -7.91 8.97
N SER A 115 -2.35 -8.76 9.96
CA SER A 115 -3.43 -9.33 10.79
C SER A 115 -3.01 -9.48 12.25
N ASN A 116 -3.97 -9.32 13.17
CA ASN A 116 -3.76 -9.42 14.61
C ASN A 116 -2.55 -8.62 15.13
N SER A 117 -2.35 -7.42 14.58
CA SER A 117 -1.11 -6.67 14.74
C SER A 117 -1.35 -5.20 15.04
N LYS A 118 -0.36 -4.57 15.69
CA LYS A 118 -0.32 -3.14 15.98
C LYS A 118 0.68 -2.46 15.05
N PHE A 119 0.26 -1.40 14.36
CA PHE A 119 1.10 -0.71 13.38
C PHE A 119 0.96 0.82 13.52
N ASP A 120 2.06 1.49 13.87
CA ASP A 120 2.19 2.96 13.88
C ASP A 120 3.03 3.48 12.70
N GLY A 121 3.08 2.72 11.60
CA GLY A 121 3.71 3.20 10.38
C GLY A 121 2.85 4.21 9.62
N THR A 122 3.44 4.79 8.58
CA THR A 122 2.85 5.89 7.84
C THR A 122 2.08 5.44 6.61
N ASP A 123 2.51 4.36 5.95
CA ASP A 123 1.98 4.01 4.63
C ASP A 123 1.87 2.51 4.39
N ILE A 124 0.89 2.15 3.57
CA ILE A 124 0.74 0.82 3.00
C ILE A 124 0.59 0.95 1.48
N PHE A 125 1.46 0.27 0.74
CA PHE A 125 1.39 0.15 -0.71
C PHE A 125 1.40 -1.31 -1.14
N GLY A 126 0.49 -1.78 -1.99
CA GLY A 126 0.69 -3.05 -2.69
C GLY A 126 1.95 -2.99 -3.55
N VAL A 127 1.95 -2.05 -4.49
CA VAL A 127 3.03 -1.74 -5.42
C VAL A 127 3.22 -0.23 -5.49
N ARG A 128 4.46 0.21 -5.30
CA ARG A 128 4.86 1.61 -5.37
C ARG A 128 5.81 1.86 -6.55
N ILE A 129 5.28 2.41 -7.64
CA ILE A 129 6.02 2.80 -8.85
C ILE A 129 6.14 4.33 -8.91
N CYS A 130 6.84 4.92 -7.95
CA CYS A 130 7.01 6.37 -7.82
C CYS A 130 8.25 6.77 -7.04
N THR A 131 8.65 8.03 -7.20
CA THR A 131 9.53 8.70 -6.23
C THR A 131 8.72 9.45 -5.19
N TYR A 132 9.33 9.65 -4.02
CA TYR A 132 8.81 10.49 -2.94
C TYR A 132 9.75 11.68 -2.76
N SER A 133 9.18 12.86 -2.75
CA SER A 133 9.88 14.12 -2.48
C SER A 133 9.55 14.56 -1.06
N ALA A 134 10.56 14.56 -0.20
CA ALA A 134 10.41 15.01 1.19
C ALA A 134 10.21 16.54 1.31
N SER A 135 10.61 17.32 0.29
CA SER A 135 10.51 18.79 0.33
C SER A 135 9.08 19.31 0.20
N ASP A 136 8.21 18.54 -0.44
CA ASP A 136 6.82 18.91 -0.68
C ASP A 136 5.83 17.79 -0.31
N ASP A 137 6.30 16.76 0.42
CA ASP A 137 5.52 15.61 0.90
C ASP A 137 4.66 14.99 -0.23
N SER A 138 5.29 14.78 -1.39
CA SER A 138 4.58 14.39 -2.61
C SER A 138 5.16 13.14 -3.25
N PHE A 139 4.29 12.38 -3.94
CA PHE A 139 4.67 11.24 -4.75
C PHE A 139 4.54 11.59 -6.24
N THR A 140 5.60 11.36 -7.00
CA THR A 140 5.57 11.46 -8.47
C THR A 140 5.64 10.08 -9.07
N GLY A 141 4.55 9.65 -9.69
CA GLY A 141 4.44 8.34 -10.33
C GLY A 141 5.30 8.21 -11.58
N TYR A 142 5.73 6.97 -11.86
CA TYR A 142 6.37 6.59 -13.13
C TYR A 142 5.42 5.75 -14.00
N GLU A 143 5.74 5.60 -15.28
CA GLU A 143 5.03 4.63 -16.14
C GLU A 143 5.16 3.22 -15.56
N GLY A 144 4.16 2.38 -15.76
CA GLY A 144 4.15 0.99 -15.28
C GLY A 144 2.74 0.48 -14.98
N TYR A 145 2.62 -0.83 -14.74
CA TYR A 145 1.36 -1.51 -14.47
C TYR A 145 1.41 -2.19 -13.11
N GLY A 146 0.72 -1.65 -12.11
CA GLY A 146 0.51 -2.31 -10.83
C GLY A 146 -0.89 -2.91 -10.78
N GLN A 147 -1.09 -4.14 -11.24
CA GLN A 147 -2.41 -4.74 -11.47
C GLN A 147 -2.61 -6.05 -10.71
N TYR A 148 -3.85 -6.43 -10.44
CA TYR A 148 -4.22 -7.70 -9.79
C TYR A 148 -3.53 -7.97 -8.45
N ASN A 149 -3.13 -6.92 -7.73
CA ASN A 149 -2.50 -7.01 -6.42
C ASN A 149 -3.55 -6.98 -5.30
N THR A 150 -3.17 -7.31 -4.08
CA THR A 150 -4.08 -7.33 -2.93
C THR A 150 -3.45 -6.85 -1.63
N VAL A 151 -4.06 -5.82 -1.03
CA VAL A 151 -3.83 -5.40 0.36
C VAL A 151 -4.94 -5.95 1.23
N THR A 152 -4.55 -6.65 2.29
CA THR A 152 -5.45 -7.16 3.32
C THR A 152 -5.09 -6.53 4.65
N ILE A 153 -6.02 -5.75 5.20
CA ILE A 153 -5.96 -5.26 6.58
C ILE A 153 -6.86 -6.21 7.37
N GLY A 154 -6.27 -7.26 7.91
CA GLY A 154 -6.92 -8.33 8.64
C GLY A 154 -7.55 -7.89 9.96
N GLU A 155 -8.09 -8.86 10.70
CA GLU A 155 -8.77 -8.60 11.97
C GLU A 155 -7.79 -8.05 13.03
N ASN A 156 -8.32 -7.29 13.98
CA ASN A 156 -7.58 -6.76 15.13
C ASN A 156 -6.31 -5.97 14.73
N VAL A 157 -6.37 -5.23 13.62
CA VAL A 157 -5.30 -4.33 13.20
C VAL A 157 -5.60 -2.92 13.69
N THR A 158 -4.73 -2.40 14.55
CA THR A 158 -4.88 -1.09 15.20
C THR A 158 -3.55 -0.35 15.24
N LYS A 159 -3.56 0.90 15.68
CA LYS A 159 -2.35 1.57 16.18
C LYS A 159 -1.85 0.93 17.46
N THR A 160 -0.63 1.26 17.89
CA THR A 160 -0.03 0.65 19.08
C THR A 160 -0.76 1.03 20.38
N ASP A 161 -1.32 2.23 20.41
CA ASP A 161 -2.20 2.75 21.47
C ASP A 161 -3.60 2.11 21.50
N GLY A 162 -3.91 1.24 20.54
CA GLY A 162 -5.19 0.54 20.43
C GLY A 162 -6.28 1.32 19.68
N SER A 163 -5.98 2.54 19.20
CA SER A 163 -6.89 3.30 18.34
C SER A 163 -6.93 2.76 16.90
N ILE A 164 -7.90 3.22 16.12
CA ILE A 164 -8.06 2.87 14.70
C ILE A 164 -6.73 3.07 13.96
N LEU A 165 -6.37 2.13 13.07
CA LEU A 165 -5.20 2.27 12.20
C LEU A 165 -5.27 3.60 11.44
N ASP A 166 -4.27 4.47 11.61
CA ASP A 166 -4.22 5.80 10.98
C ASP A 166 -2.98 5.90 10.09
N LEU A 167 -3.20 6.11 8.78
CA LEU A 167 -2.16 6.14 7.75
C LEU A 167 -2.13 7.50 7.04
N ASN A 168 -0.98 7.85 6.49
CA ASN A 168 -0.88 8.90 5.48
C ASN A 168 -1.36 8.38 4.12
N ASN A 169 -0.90 7.19 3.71
CA ASN A 169 -1.21 6.63 2.40
C ASN A 169 -1.64 5.17 2.48
N LEU A 170 -2.76 4.84 1.83
CA LEU A 170 -3.21 3.48 1.60
C LEU A 170 -3.48 3.31 0.10
N TYR A 171 -2.59 2.62 -0.59
CA TYR A 171 -2.71 2.38 -2.02
C TYR A 171 -2.48 0.91 -2.36
N GLU A 172 -3.18 0.38 -3.35
CA GLU A 172 -2.73 -0.87 -3.96
C GLU A 172 -1.62 -0.57 -4.96
N GLY A 173 -1.97 -0.01 -6.12
CA GLY A 173 -1.02 0.43 -7.13
C GLY A 173 -0.89 1.95 -7.13
N PHE A 174 0.34 2.46 -7.09
CA PHE A 174 0.64 3.87 -7.34
C PHE A 174 1.61 3.99 -8.52
N ALA A 175 1.18 4.69 -9.58
CA ALA A 175 1.95 4.94 -10.79
C ALA A 175 1.55 6.30 -11.41
N LYS A 176 2.25 6.73 -12.46
CA LYS A 176 1.97 7.99 -13.18
C LYS A 176 0.57 8.02 -13.76
N ASP A 177 0.20 6.93 -14.42
CA ASP A 177 -1.15 6.72 -14.94
C ASP A 177 -1.90 5.79 -14.00
N MET A 178 -2.71 6.38 -13.12
CA MET A 178 -3.53 5.62 -12.18
C MET A 178 -4.51 4.69 -12.89
N SER A 179 -4.86 4.94 -14.17
CA SER A 179 -5.70 4.04 -14.96
C SER A 179 -4.99 2.73 -15.37
N LYS A 180 -3.67 2.68 -15.28
CA LYS A 180 -2.89 1.46 -15.54
C LYS A 180 -2.49 0.72 -14.26
N ALA A 181 -2.67 1.35 -13.10
CA ALA A 181 -2.32 0.84 -11.78
C ALA A 181 -3.53 0.56 -10.87
N TYR A 182 -4.72 0.35 -11.45
CA TYR A 182 -5.93 -0.03 -10.69
C TYR A 182 -6.52 -1.38 -11.09
N LEU A 183 -6.28 -1.89 -12.31
CA LEU A 183 -6.96 -3.07 -12.82
C LEU A 183 -6.76 -4.28 -11.89
N GLY A 184 -7.86 -4.92 -11.48
CA GLY A 184 -7.87 -6.12 -10.64
C GLY A 184 -7.45 -5.93 -9.18
N ASN A 185 -6.93 -4.75 -8.82
CA ASN A 185 -6.42 -4.47 -7.48
C ASN A 185 -7.53 -4.49 -6.43
N THR A 186 -7.27 -5.13 -5.30
CA THR A 186 -8.30 -5.44 -4.31
C THR A 186 -7.88 -5.04 -2.90
N LEU A 187 -8.73 -4.29 -2.21
CA LEU A 187 -8.63 -4.08 -0.76
C LEU A 187 -9.55 -5.06 -0.05
N ASN A 188 -9.03 -5.79 0.93
CA ASN A 188 -9.79 -6.62 1.85
C ASN A 188 -9.62 -6.07 3.28
N PRO A 189 -10.45 -5.12 3.75
CA PRO A 189 -10.34 -4.62 5.10
C PRO A 189 -11.31 -5.38 6.02
N HIS A 190 -10.76 -5.88 7.12
CA HIS A 190 -11.39 -6.57 8.25
C HIS A 190 -11.19 -5.78 9.57
N SER A 191 -10.58 -4.60 9.50
CA SER A 191 -10.45 -3.66 10.61
C SER A 191 -10.77 -2.26 10.09
N LEU A 192 -11.16 -1.36 10.98
CA LEU A 192 -11.38 0.04 10.62
C LEU A 192 -10.06 0.70 10.27
N VAL A 193 -10.06 1.52 9.21
CA VAL A 193 -8.86 2.23 8.76
C VAL A 193 -9.19 3.70 8.52
N LYS A 194 -8.28 4.56 8.97
CA LYS A 194 -8.24 5.96 8.62
C LYS A 194 -7.00 6.22 7.78
N THR A 195 -7.15 6.98 6.71
CA THR A 195 -6.03 7.37 5.84
C THR A 195 -6.20 8.78 5.32
N LYS A 196 -5.11 9.52 5.11
CA LYS A 196 -5.20 10.80 4.39
C LYS A 196 -5.45 10.58 2.91
N ASN A 197 -4.65 9.72 2.28
CA ASN A 197 -4.72 9.43 0.85
C ASN A 197 -5.08 7.96 0.62
N PHE A 198 -5.94 7.70 -0.37
CA PHE A 198 -6.50 6.37 -0.62
C PHE A 198 -6.63 6.11 -2.11
N GLY A 199 -6.04 5.09 -2.71
CA GLY A 199 -6.25 4.87 -4.15
C GLY A 199 -5.68 3.59 -4.73
N GLY A 200 -5.74 3.44 -6.06
CA GLY A 200 -5.18 2.28 -6.75
C GLY A 200 -5.98 0.98 -6.61
N PHE A 201 -7.16 1.00 -5.99
CA PHE A 201 -8.05 -0.16 -5.84
C PHE A 201 -9.18 -0.15 -6.87
N GLN A 202 -9.46 -1.29 -7.50
CA GLN A 202 -10.69 -1.52 -8.28
C GLN A 202 -11.79 -2.18 -7.45
N ASN A 203 -11.39 -3.10 -6.57
CA ASN A 203 -12.30 -3.92 -5.78
C ASN A 203 -12.12 -3.61 -4.29
N LEU A 204 -13.23 -3.52 -3.55
CA LEU A 204 -13.25 -3.35 -2.10
C LEU A 204 -14.14 -4.43 -1.50
N ASN A 205 -13.58 -5.34 -0.71
CA ASN A 205 -14.30 -6.46 -0.10
C ASN A 205 -14.33 -6.29 1.42
N PHE A 206 -15.44 -5.76 1.95
CA PHE A 206 -15.58 -5.50 3.39
C PHE A 206 -15.91 -6.78 4.16
N PHE A 207 -15.15 -7.04 5.21
CA PHE A 207 -15.39 -8.15 6.14
C PHE A 207 -15.85 -7.58 7.47
N ILE A 208 -17.13 -7.77 7.80
CA ILE A 208 -17.77 -7.20 8.99
C ILE A 208 -18.02 -8.34 9.99
N ASN A 209 -17.32 -8.30 11.13
CA ASN A 209 -17.64 -9.11 12.31
C ASN A 209 -18.43 -8.29 13.33
N ASP A 210 -18.84 -8.91 14.45
CA ASP A 210 -19.71 -8.26 15.44
C ASP A 210 -19.07 -7.00 16.07
N ASN A 211 -17.76 -7.00 16.30
CA ASN A 211 -17.05 -5.84 16.86
C ASN A 211 -17.11 -4.64 15.90
N ILE A 212 -16.77 -4.86 14.63
CA ILE A 212 -16.84 -3.82 13.61
C ILE A 212 -18.28 -3.34 13.44
N LEU A 213 -19.24 -4.26 13.45
CA LEU A 213 -20.65 -3.90 13.33
C LEU A 213 -21.10 -2.94 14.45
N ASP A 214 -20.61 -3.15 15.68
CA ASP A 214 -20.93 -2.26 16.80
C ASP A 214 -20.25 -0.90 16.68
N ASP A 215 -18.99 -0.84 16.24
CA ASP A 215 -18.32 0.43 15.94
C ASP A 215 -19.05 1.23 14.84
N LEU A 216 -19.51 0.54 13.79
CA LEU A 216 -20.29 1.16 12.71
C LEU A 216 -21.64 1.70 13.22
N LYS A 217 -22.34 0.98 14.11
CA LYS A 217 -23.58 1.46 14.74
C LYS A 217 -23.34 2.70 15.60
N ASN A 218 -22.15 2.82 16.18
CA ASN A 218 -21.72 3.97 16.98
C ASN A 218 -21.22 5.14 16.13
N GLY A 219 -21.41 5.09 14.80
CA GLY A 219 -21.11 6.19 13.90
C GLY A 219 -19.69 6.21 13.36
N GLN A 220 -18.90 5.16 13.60
CA GLN A 220 -17.59 5.01 12.95
C GLN A 220 -17.76 4.60 11.48
N ALA A 221 -16.76 4.88 10.67
CA ALA A 221 -16.72 4.46 9.27
C ALA A 221 -15.67 3.36 9.08
N PHE A 222 -15.98 2.40 8.20
CA PHE A 222 -15.07 1.29 7.88
C PHE A 222 -13.74 1.79 7.30
N ILE A 223 -13.83 2.76 6.38
CA ILE A 223 -12.69 3.49 5.84
C ILE A 223 -13.00 4.98 5.99
N SER A 224 -12.11 5.72 6.64
CA SER A 224 -12.17 7.18 6.75
C SER A 224 -11.05 7.80 5.92
N ILE A 225 -11.39 8.61 4.92
CA ILE A 225 -10.41 9.33 4.08
C ILE A 225 -10.43 10.80 4.49
N THR A 226 -9.28 11.36 4.88
CA THR A 226 -9.22 12.70 5.50
C THR A 226 -8.38 13.73 4.74
N GLY A 227 -7.69 13.35 3.66
CA GLY A 227 -6.89 14.25 2.85
C GLY A 227 -7.74 15.16 1.96
N GLU A 228 -7.18 16.32 1.60
CA GLU A 228 -7.86 17.35 0.78
C GLU A 228 -8.00 16.93 -0.70
N ASN A 229 -7.16 16.00 -1.16
CA ASN A 229 -7.16 15.51 -2.53
C ASN A 229 -8.11 14.32 -2.67
N SER A 230 -9.30 14.59 -3.22
CA SER A 230 -10.30 13.56 -3.52
C SER A 230 -9.69 12.46 -4.39
N THR A 231 -9.65 11.22 -3.91
CA THR A 231 -9.32 10.11 -4.79
C THR A 231 -10.57 9.62 -5.49
N LYS A 232 -10.50 9.53 -6.82
CA LYS A 232 -11.56 8.91 -7.61
C LYS A 232 -11.59 7.42 -7.31
N LEU A 233 -12.61 6.95 -6.59
CA LEU A 233 -12.97 5.54 -6.62
C LEU A 233 -13.52 5.23 -8.01
N HIS A 234 -12.76 4.50 -8.81
CA HIS A 234 -13.27 3.89 -10.03
C HIS A 234 -13.96 2.57 -9.66
N SER A 235 -15.17 2.67 -9.11
CA SER A 235 -15.98 1.48 -8.88
C SER A 235 -16.57 1.02 -10.21
N ASN A 236 -16.05 -0.06 -10.79
CA ASN A 236 -16.74 -0.76 -11.86
C ASN A 236 -17.87 -1.57 -11.20
N VAL A 237 -18.98 -0.91 -10.86
CA VAL A 237 -20.15 -1.56 -10.28
C VAL A 237 -20.81 -2.37 -11.39
N ASN A 238 -20.35 -3.60 -11.62
CA ASN A 238 -21.09 -4.60 -12.39
C ASN A 238 -22.26 -5.11 -11.53
N ASN A 239 -23.22 -4.24 -11.22
CA ASN A 239 -24.54 -4.67 -10.73
C ASN A 239 -25.54 -4.53 -11.87
N SER A 240 -25.92 -5.64 -12.48
CA SER A 240 -27.11 -5.73 -13.32
C SER A 240 -28.42 -5.47 -12.55
N GLU A 241 -28.37 -5.20 -11.24
CA GLU A 241 -29.54 -4.98 -10.39
C GLU A 241 -29.62 -3.58 -9.73
N PHE A 242 -28.61 -2.72 -9.87
CA PHE A 242 -28.65 -1.36 -9.33
C PHE A 242 -28.52 -0.35 -10.47
N GLY A 243 -29.66 0.16 -10.91
CA GLY A 243 -29.75 1.11 -12.01
C GLY A 243 -28.82 2.33 -11.82
N ASN A 244 -28.08 2.63 -12.88
CA ASN A 244 -27.47 3.93 -13.21
C ASN A 244 -26.94 4.74 -12.01
N ALA A 245 -25.85 4.29 -11.38
CA ALA A 245 -25.02 5.21 -10.60
C ALA A 245 -24.29 6.15 -11.57
N LYS A 246 -24.81 7.38 -11.72
CA LYS A 246 -24.09 8.47 -12.40
C LYS A 246 -22.88 8.86 -11.56
N GLU A 247 -21.71 8.92 -12.20
CA GLU A 247 -20.52 9.58 -11.67
C GLU A 247 -20.88 11.02 -11.28
N SER A 248 -20.94 11.32 -9.98
CA SER A 248 -21.05 12.69 -9.49
C SER A 248 -19.85 13.02 -8.62
N ALA A 249 -19.19 14.11 -9.01
CA ALA A 249 -18.13 14.78 -8.29
C ALA A 249 -18.50 15.09 -6.83
N ASN A 250 -17.48 15.08 -5.97
CA ASN A 250 -17.50 15.42 -4.54
C ASN A 250 -18.43 14.56 -3.67
N THR A 251 -17.88 13.53 -3.04
CA THR A 251 -18.50 12.93 -1.85
C THR A 251 -17.42 12.40 -0.93
N ASN A 252 -17.52 12.77 0.35
CA ASN A 252 -17.14 11.86 1.43
C ASN A 252 -17.81 10.53 1.12
N ILE A 253 -17.03 9.51 0.79
CA ILE A 253 -17.58 8.21 0.43
C ILE A 253 -17.93 7.50 1.75
N THR A 254 -19.08 7.87 2.30
CA THR A 254 -19.75 7.06 3.30
C THR A 254 -20.43 5.92 2.55
N LEU A 255 -19.79 4.74 2.52
CA LEU A 255 -20.44 3.52 2.06
C LEU A 255 -21.50 3.10 3.09
N LEU A 256 -22.69 3.70 2.99
CA LEU A 256 -23.87 3.28 3.74
C LEU A 256 -24.32 1.91 3.23
N CYS A 257 -23.80 0.84 3.82
CA CYS A 257 -24.35 -0.50 3.64
C CYS A 257 -25.73 -0.55 4.32
N LYS A 258 -26.82 -0.36 3.56
CA LYS A 258 -28.16 -0.69 4.06
C LYS A 258 -28.25 -2.20 4.27
N TYR A 259 -28.05 -2.63 5.50
CA TYR A 259 -28.25 -4.02 5.91
C TYR A 259 -29.72 -4.39 5.74
N LYS A 260 -30.06 -5.18 4.72
CA LYS A 260 -31.40 -5.77 4.59
C LYS A 260 -31.41 -7.06 5.41
N ARG A 261 -31.75 -6.96 6.69
CA ARG A 261 -31.96 -8.11 7.59
C ARG A 261 -33.08 -8.97 6.99
N ARG A 262 -32.76 -10.12 6.38
CA ARG A 262 -33.77 -11.15 6.11
C ARG A 262 -34.08 -11.82 7.45
N PHE A 263 -35.13 -11.36 8.12
CA PHE A 263 -35.78 -12.22 9.10
C PHE A 263 -36.33 -13.43 8.34
N ARG A 264 -35.85 -14.63 8.65
CA ARG A 264 -36.70 -15.82 8.51
C ARG A 264 -37.62 -15.78 9.72
N GLU A 265 -38.84 -15.30 9.52
CA GLU A 265 -39.95 -15.82 10.32
C GLU A 265 -40.14 -17.27 9.87
N PHE A 266 -39.91 -18.22 10.77
CA PHE A 266 -40.70 -19.44 11.05
C PHE A 266 -40.04 -20.16 12.22
#